data_AF-A0A3P6SR54-F1
#
_entry.id   AF-A0A3P6SR54-F1
#
_cell.length_a   1.000
_cell.length_b   1.000
_cell.length_c   1.000
_cell.angle_alpha   90.00
_cell.angle_beta   90.00
_cell.angle_gamma   90.00
#
_symmetry.space_group_name_H-M   'P 1'
#
loop_
_entity.id
_entity.type
_entity.pdbx_description
1 polymer ?
#
loop_
_entity_poly.entity_id
_entity_poly.type
_entity_poly.pdbx_seq_one_letter_code
_entity_poly.pdbx_strand_id
1 'polypeptide(L)'
;MAIVEEVHEESDVIASVENLKKEGNTKFGEGEWSAAAEKYKEALELCPVENDLLRSILFSNLSAAYIKQALWEAAVEAATNAIEVRVIRFSTTFAFYALCCHYTGFSSPILSNVPNEKALER
;
A
#
# COMPACT_ATOMS: atom_id res chain seq x y z
N MET A 1 -18.35 -31.77 -15.28
CA MET A 1 -18.14 -31.09 -13.99
C MET A 1 -16.65 -31.15 -13.71
N ALA A 2 -15.91 -30.15 -14.16
CA ALA A 2 -14.46 -30.05 -13.93
C ALA A 2 -14.13 -28.56 -13.91
N ILE A 3 -14.35 -27.96 -12.74
CA ILE A 3 -13.92 -26.60 -12.38
C ILE A 3 -13.59 -26.68 -10.90
N VAL A 4 -12.44 -27.28 -10.56
CA VAL A 4 -11.95 -27.25 -9.17
C VAL A 4 -10.43 -27.20 -9.03
N GLU A 5 -9.64 -27.13 -10.11
CA GLU A 5 -8.17 -27.08 -10.00
C GLU A 5 -7.57 -25.66 -9.96
N GLU A 6 -8.30 -24.60 -10.31
CA GLU A 6 -7.77 -23.21 -10.24
C GLU A 6 -7.77 -22.60 -8.83
N VAL A 7 -8.41 -23.22 -7.83
CA VAL A 7 -8.65 -22.59 -6.52
C VAL A 7 -7.50 -22.82 -5.52
N HIS A 8 -6.58 -23.76 -5.79
CA HIS A 8 -5.52 -24.10 -4.83
C HIS A 8 -4.31 -23.17 -4.90
N GLU A 9 -3.92 -22.71 -6.09
CA GLU A 9 -2.68 -21.94 -6.27
C GLU A 9 -2.78 -20.50 -5.75
N GLU A 10 -3.94 -19.85 -5.90
CA GLU A 10 -4.16 -18.46 -5.45
C GLU A 10 -4.05 -18.33 -3.92
N SER A 11 -4.51 -19.35 -3.18
CA SER A 11 -4.42 -19.39 -1.71
C SER A 11 -2.97 -19.45 -1.21
N ASP A 12 -2.11 -20.25 -1.86
CA ASP A 12 -0.72 -20.42 -1.46
C ASP A 12 0.13 -19.19 -1.78
N VAL A 13 -0.17 -18.51 -2.88
CA VAL A 13 0.45 -17.23 -3.23
C VAL A 13 0.07 -16.16 -2.21
N ILE A 14 -1.20 -16.05 -1.84
CA ILE A 14 -1.66 -15.09 -0.81
C ILE A 14 -0.98 -15.36 0.54
N ALA A 15 -0.83 -16.63 0.94
CA ALA A 15 -0.11 -16.99 2.16
C ALA A 15 1.37 -16.56 2.11
N SER A 16 2.02 -16.69 0.95
CA SER A 16 3.39 -16.26 0.73
C SER A 16 3.54 -14.73 0.83
N VAL A 17 2.62 -13.99 0.22
CA VAL A 17 2.55 -12.51 0.31
C VAL A 17 2.32 -12.04 1.75
N GLU A 18 1.43 -12.71 2.48
CA GLU A 18 1.19 -12.44 3.89
C GLU A 18 2.43 -12.67 4.77
N ASN A 19 3.24 -13.70 4.46
CA ASN A 19 4.49 -13.96 5.16
C ASN A 19 5.53 -12.87 4.88
N LEU A 20 5.70 -12.47 3.62
CA LEU A 20 6.60 -11.35 3.27
C LEU A 20 6.16 -10.03 3.92
N LYS A 21 4.84 -9.77 3.97
CA LYS A 21 4.28 -8.63 4.71
C LYS A 21 4.66 -8.69 6.20
N LYS A 22 4.56 -9.86 6.83
CA LYS A 22 4.94 -10.05 8.24
C LYS A 22 6.43 -9.82 8.45
N GLU A 23 7.29 -10.35 7.58
CA GLU A 23 8.72 -10.11 7.62
C GLU A 23 9.05 -8.61 7.49
N GLY A 24 8.41 -7.93 6.54
CA GLY A 24 8.52 -6.48 6.38
C GLY A 24 8.08 -5.72 7.64
N ASN A 25 6.97 -6.13 8.26
CA ASN A 25 6.49 -5.52 9.52
C ASN A 25 7.47 -5.74 10.68
N THR A 26 8.09 -6.92 10.77
CA THR A 26 9.12 -7.21 11.78
C THR A 26 10.32 -6.29 11.60
N LYS A 27 10.85 -6.20 10.38
CA LYS A 27 11.97 -5.29 10.04
C LYS A 27 11.62 -3.83 10.26
N PHE A 28 10.38 -3.44 9.97
CA PHE A 28 9.86 -2.12 10.28
C PHE A 28 9.87 -1.90 11.81
N GLY A 29 9.41 -2.85 12.62
CA GLY A 29 9.51 -2.76 14.08
C GLY A 29 10.95 -2.64 14.61
N GLU A 30 11.92 -3.26 13.94
CA GLU A 30 13.35 -3.21 14.26
C GLU A 30 14.04 -1.90 13.84
N GLY A 31 13.35 -1.04 13.07
CA GLY A 31 13.90 0.20 12.54
C GLY A 31 14.70 0.02 11.24
N GLU A 32 14.73 -1.18 10.67
CA GLU A 32 15.29 -1.46 9.35
C GLU A 32 14.30 -1.08 8.23
N TRP A 33 14.03 0.21 8.09
CA TRP A 33 13.03 0.73 7.14
C TRP A 33 13.35 0.38 5.68
N SER A 34 14.62 0.37 5.30
CA SER A 34 15.06 0.01 3.94
C SER A 34 14.76 -1.44 3.63
N ALA A 35 15.15 -2.36 4.52
CA ALA A 35 14.90 -3.79 4.33
C ALA A 35 13.40 -4.12 4.42
N ALA A 36 12.64 -3.40 5.26
CA ALA A 36 11.18 -3.50 5.29
C ALA A 36 10.55 -3.09 3.94
N ALA A 37 11.02 -2.00 3.34
CA ALA A 37 10.55 -1.54 2.04
C ALA A 37 10.82 -2.57 0.93
N GLU A 38 11.98 -3.22 0.93
CA GLU A 38 12.30 -4.30 -0.02
C GLU A 38 11.32 -5.48 0.14
N LYS A 39 11.04 -5.90 1.37
CA LYS A 39 10.08 -6.98 1.63
C LYS A 39 8.66 -6.67 1.20
N TYR A 40 8.21 -5.43 1.36
CA TYR A 40 6.90 -5.02 0.84
C TYR A 40 6.86 -4.98 -0.69
N LYS A 41 7.97 -4.66 -1.37
CA LYS A 41 8.07 -4.72 -2.83
C LYS A 41 8.03 -6.17 -3.33
N GLU A 42 8.80 -7.06 -2.73
CA GLU A 42 8.75 -8.50 -3.03
C GLU A 42 7.31 -9.03 -2.87
N ALA A 43 6.63 -8.62 -1.79
CA ALA A 43 5.22 -8.98 -1.57
C ALA A 43 4.28 -8.42 -2.65
N LEU A 44 4.53 -7.21 -3.16
CA LEU A 44 3.73 -6.60 -4.23
C LEU A 44 3.90 -7.27 -5.59
N GLU A 45 5.09 -7.82 -5.87
CA GLU A 45 5.39 -8.57 -7.09
C GLU A 45 4.67 -9.93 -7.11
N LEU A 46 4.56 -10.58 -5.94
CA LEU A 46 3.82 -11.83 -5.80
C LEU A 46 2.32 -11.62 -5.62
N CYS A 47 1.87 -10.44 -5.21
CA CYS A 47 0.46 -10.21 -4.91
C CYS A 47 -0.39 -10.17 -6.18
N PRO A 48 -1.40 -11.06 -6.30
CA PRO A 48 -2.32 -11.07 -7.43
C PRO A 48 -2.99 -9.71 -7.61
N VAL A 49 -3.17 -9.28 -8.86
CA VAL A 49 -3.74 -7.97 -9.22
C VAL A 49 -5.22 -7.90 -8.82
N GLU A 50 -5.88 -9.04 -8.74
CA GLU A 50 -7.27 -9.22 -8.33
C GLU A 50 -7.48 -8.89 -6.84
N ASN A 51 -6.41 -8.90 -6.02
CA ASN A 51 -6.49 -8.65 -4.59
C ASN A 51 -6.10 -7.21 -4.23
N ASP A 52 -6.96 -6.26 -4.63
CA ASP A 52 -6.80 -4.82 -4.37
C ASP A 52 -6.62 -4.51 -2.88
N LEU A 53 -7.27 -5.26 -2.00
CA LEU A 53 -7.17 -5.10 -0.54
C LEU A 53 -5.74 -5.32 -0.06
N LEU A 54 -5.14 -6.45 -0.42
CA LEU A 54 -3.80 -6.82 0.02
C LEU A 54 -2.75 -5.89 -0.60
N ARG A 55 -2.88 -5.58 -1.90
CA ARG A 55 -2.01 -4.63 -2.61
C ARG A 55 -2.04 -3.24 -1.97
N SER A 56 -3.23 -2.72 -1.65
CA SER A 56 -3.39 -1.42 -1.00
C SER A 56 -2.72 -1.36 0.37
N ILE A 57 -2.82 -2.44 1.16
CA ILE A 57 -2.13 -2.56 2.45
C ILE A 57 -0.61 -2.54 2.27
N LEU A 58 -0.08 -3.31 1.31
CA LEU A 58 1.35 -3.36 1.03
C LEU A 58 1.91 -2.01 0.58
N PHE A 59 1.22 -1.31 -0.33
CA PHE A 59 1.61 0.03 -0.75
C PHE A 59 1.55 1.04 0.41
N SER A 60 0.56 0.94 1.31
CA SER A 60 0.49 1.79 2.51
C SER A 60 1.68 1.54 3.44
N ASN A 61 2.05 0.27 3.67
CA ASN A 61 3.19 -0.08 4.52
C ASN A 61 4.52 0.35 3.88
N LEU A 62 4.64 0.25 2.55
CA LEU A 62 5.77 0.74 1.79
C LEU A 62 5.90 2.28 1.91
N SER A 63 4.80 3.02 1.78
CA SER A 63 4.79 4.46 2.00
C SER A 63 5.25 4.83 3.41
N ALA A 64 4.78 4.13 4.44
CA ALA A 64 5.24 4.33 5.81
C ALA A 64 6.75 4.08 5.97
N ALA A 65 7.30 3.04 5.33
CA ALA A 65 8.73 2.75 5.33
C ALA A 65 9.54 3.86 4.65
N TYR A 66 9.05 4.44 3.54
CA TYR A 66 9.70 5.58 2.89
C TYR A 66 9.61 6.87 3.71
N ILE A 67 8.48 7.13 4.38
CA ILE A 67 8.33 8.27 5.30
C ILE A 67 9.36 8.19 6.43
N LYS A 68 9.57 7.00 7.00
CA LYS A 68 10.59 6.79 8.04
C LYS A 68 12.02 7.01 7.54
N GLN A 69 12.26 6.87 6.25
CA GLN A 69 13.53 7.15 5.59
C GLN A 69 13.66 8.60 5.10
N ALA A 70 12.64 9.45 5.32
CA ALA A 70 12.53 10.79 4.75
C ALA A 70 12.58 10.82 3.20
N LEU A 71 12.20 9.71 2.55
CA LEU A 71 12.07 9.60 1.10
C LEU A 71 10.66 10.03 0.68
N TRP A 72 10.41 11.33 0.75
CA TRP A 72 9.06 11.90 0.61
C TRP A 72 8.45 11.66 -0.78
N GLU A 73 9.23 11.77 -1.86
CA GLU A 73 8.73 11.56 -3.22
C GLU A 73 8.28 10.12 -3.45
N ALA A 74 9.11 9.14 -3.08
CA ALA A 74 8.78 7.72 -3.16
C ALA A 74 7.60 7.34 -2.25
N ALA A 75 7.47 7.99 -1.09
CA ALA A 75 6.34 7.81 -0.20
C ALA A 75 5.01 8.30 -0.82
N VAL A 76 5.04 9.43 -1.54
CA VAL A 76 3.87 9.97 -2.25
C VAL A 76 3.46 9.06 -3.40
N GLU A 77 4.43 8.55 -4.17
CA GLU A 77 4.16 7.61 -5.26
C GLU A 77 3.53 6.32 -4.72
N ALA A 78 4.11 5.71 -3.68
CA ALA A 78 3.55 4.52 -3.05
C ALA A 78 2.15 4.76 -2.48
N ALA A 79 1.92 5.92 -1.83
CA ALA A 79 0.60 6.28 -1.33
C ALA A 79 -0.42 6.51 -2.47
N THR A 80 0.03 7.08 -3.60
CA THR A 80 -0.79 7.28 -4.79
C THR A 80 -1.23 5.94 -5.36
N ASN A 81 -0.30 5.01 -5.56
CA ASN A 81 -0.60 3.65 -6.02
C ASN A 81 -1.56 2.92 -5.06
N ALA A 82 -1.41 3.10 -3.74
CA ALA A 82 -2.34 2.53 -2.77
C ALA A 82 -3.78 3.06 -2.91
N ILE A 83 -3.93 4.34 -3.29
CA ILE A 83 -5.22 5.02 -3.52
C ILE A 83 -5.81 4.59 -4.86
N GLU A 84 -5.00 4.49 -5.92
CA GLU A 84 -5.47 4.08 -7.24
C GLU A 84 -5.98 2.64 -7.25
N VAL A 85 -5.28 1.73 -6.55
CA VAL A 85 -5.69 0.32 -6.41
C VAL A 85 -6.99 0.19 -5.63
N ARG A 86 -7.32 1.11 -4.72
CA ARG A 86 -8.54 1.03 -3.92
C ARG A 86 -9.36 2.32 -3.96
N VAL A 87 -10.49 2.26 -4.66
CA VAL A 87 -11.53 3.31 -4.69
C VAL A 87 -12.19 3.54 -3.31
N ILE A 88 -11.90 2.70 -2.31
CA ILE A 88 -12.43 2.83 -0.94
C ILE A 88 -11.32 3.27 0.02
N ARG A 89 -11.31 4.58 0.23
CA ARG A 89 -10.54 5.44 1.14
C ARG A 89 -10.35 4.83 2.53
N PHE A 90 -9.25 4.11 2.77
CA PHE A 90 -8.78 3.85 4.14
C PHE A 90 -8.24 5.17 4.72
N SER A 91 -8.76 5.59 5.89
CA SER A 91 -8.45 6.86 6.54
C SER A 91 -6.94 7.11 6.77
N THR A 92 -6.15 6.04 6.84
CA THR A 92 -4.71 6.06 7.10
C THR A 92 -3.88 6.45 5.88
N THR A 93 -4.23 6.01 4.66
CA THR A 93 -3.45 6.30 3.43
C THR A 93 -3.52 7.77 3.05
N PHE A 94 -4.69 8.39 3.24
CA PHE A 94 -4.87 9.84 3.02
C PHE A 94 -4.05 10.67 4.02
N ALA A 95 -3.92 10.21 5.27
CA ALA A 95 -3.11 10.90 6.27
C ALA A 95 -1.61 10.87 5.92
N PHE A 96 -1.09 9.73 5.42
CA PHE A 96 0.28 9.63 4.95
C PHE A 96 0.54 10.52 3.73
N TYR A 97 -0.37 10.50 2.75
CA TYR A 97 -0.30 11.36 1.58
C TYR A 97 -0.33 12.86 1.93
N ALA A 98 -1.28 13.28 2.77
CA ALA A 98 -1.42 14.66 3.22
C ALA A 98 -0.19 15.16 4.00
N LEU A 99 0.40 14.30 4.85
CA LEU A 99 1.63 14.60 5.55
C LEU A 99 2.78 14.83 4.57
N CYS A 100 2.98 13.93 3.60
CA CYS A 100 4.05 14.09 2.61
C CYS A 100 3.87 15.36 1.76
N CYS A 101 2.65 15.66 1.29
CA CYS A 101 2.37 16.86 0.51
C CYS A 101 2.68 18.16 1.27
N HIS A 102 2.49 18.17 2.60
CA HIS A 102 2.85 19.33 3.42
C HIS A 102 4.36 19.55 3.46
N TYR A 103 5.17 18.49 3.52
CA TYR A 103 6.64 18.60 3.57
C TYR A 103 7.30 18.88 2.21
N THR A 104 6.72 18.41 1.10
CA THR A 104 7.29 18.60 -0.24
C THR A 104 6.73 19.80 -1.00
N GLY A 105 5.60 20.36 -0.55
CA GLY A 105 4.90 21.43 -1.28
C GLY A 105 4.28 20.97 -2.61
N PHE A 106 4.26 19.66 -2.88
CA PHE A 106 3.77 19.07 -4.12
C PHE A 106 2.28 18.73 -4.00
N SER A 107 1.44 19.46 -4.76
CA SER A 107 0.00 19.20 -4.84
C SER A 107 -0.27 18.28 -6.03
N SER A 108 -0.25 16.95 -5.84
CA SER A 108 -0.60 16.03 -6.93
C SER A 108 -2.11 16.11 -7.22
N PRO A 109 -2.52 16.05 -8.51
CA PRO A 109 -3.89 16.29 -8.95
C PRO A 109 -4.90 15.19 -8.59
N ILE A 110 -4.48 14.08 -7.98
CA ILE A 110 -5.41 12.99 -7.62
C ILE A 110 -6.52 13.49 -6.68
N LEU A 111 -6.22 14.45 -5.78
CA LEU A 111 -7.22 15.04 -4.89
C LEU A 111 -8.34 15.81 -5.61
N SER A 112 -8.13 16.32 -6.83
CA SER A 112 -9.19 17.04 -7.56
C SER A 112 -10.20 16.10 -8.22
N ASN A 113 -9.83 14.84 -8.44
CA ASN A 113 -10.70 13.79 -8.97
C ASN A 113 -11.33 12.93 -7.86
N VAL A 114 -10.96 13.13 -6.60
CA VAL A 114 -11.64 12.49 -5.46
C VAL A 114 -12.96 13.23 -5.24
N PRO A 115 -14.12 12.55 -5.40
CA PRO A 115 -15.41 13.19 -5.17
C PRO A 115 -15.48 13.73 -3.73
N ASN A 116 -15.69 15.04 -3.66
CA ASN A 116 -15.87 15.92 -2.50
C ASN A 116 -15.95 15.22 -1.13
N GLU A 117 -14.99 15.56 -0.27
CA GLU A 117 -14.87 15.19 1.15
C GLU A 117 -16.16 15.35 1.99
N LYS A 118 -17.10 16.21 1.56
CA LYS A 118 -18.35 16.52 2.27
C LYS A 118 -19.43 15.43 2.27
N ALA A 119 -19.25 14.29 1.62
CA ALA A 119 -20.28 13.26 1.52
C ALA A 119 -20.26 12.20 2.66
N LEU A 120 -19.21 12.17 3.50
CA LEU A 120 -18.99 11.10 4.50
C LEU A 120 -19.02 11.56 5.96
N GLU A 121 -19.39 12.82 6.24
CA GLU A 121 -19.70 13.30 7.60
C GLU A 121 -21.18 13.09 7.98
N ARG A 122 -21.75 11.91 7.72
CA ARG A 122 -23.07 11.54 8.25
C ARG A 122 -23.03 10.21 8.99
#